data_AF-A0A9Q3PXK5-F1
#
_entry.id   AF-A0A9Q3PXK5-F1
#
_cell.length_a   1.000
_cell.length_b   1.000
_cell.length_c   1.000
_cell.angle_alpha   90.00
_cell.angle_beta   90.00
_cell.angle_gamma   90.00
#
_symmetry.space_group_name_H-M   'P 1'
#
loop_
_entity.id
_entity.type
_entity.pdbx_description
1 polymer ?
#
loop_
_entity_poly.entity_id
_entity_poly.type
_entity_poly.pdbx_seq_one_letter_code
_entity_poly.pdbx_strand_id
1 'polypeptide(L)'
;MIKIQEPSRPWEIVHMDWVTWLPPGGDRNYNACLVLVDRFSKPPIFLPCHKDDTAMDTALLIWNIVVSWTGIFTNIISDRDPKFASALWTNLHQLSGTKLSFSIAYHPQTDGLAEKMIQTLEEMVRRFCAYALEFKDCDGFTHYWFTLLPALELAYKT
;
A
#
# COMPACT_ATOMS: atom_id res chain seq x y z
N MET A 1 20.66 11.36 -11.57
CA MET A 1 19.77 11.11 -10.42
C MET A 1 18.70 12.19 -10.41
N ILE A 2 17.42 11.83 -10.60
CA ILE A 2 16.32 12.75 -10.36
C ILE A 2 16.18 12.84 -8.85
N LYS A 3 16.46 13.99 -8.26
CA LYS A 3 16.28 14.20 -6.82
C LYS A 3 14.78 14.31 -6.57
N ILE A 4 14.18 13.33 -5.89
CA ILE A 4 12.78 13.41 -5.48
C ILE A 4 12.66 14.62 -4.54
N GLN A 5 11.87 15.62 -4.92
CA GLN A 5 11.66 16.78 -4.07
C GLN A 5 10.95 16.36 -2.78
N GLU A 6 11.33 16.97 -1.66
CA GLU A 6 10.61 16.76 -0.41
C GLU A 6 9.15 17.18 -0.57
N PRO A 7 8.18 16.37 -0.14
CA PRO A 7 6.77 16.71 -0.23
C PRO A 7 6.48 17.95 0.60
N SER A 8 5.59 18.81 0.12
CA SER A 8 5.15 20.04 0.78
C SER A 8 3.88 19.84 1.61
N ARG A 9 3.13 18.77 1.33
CA ARG A 9 1.87 18.42 2.01
C ARG A 9 1.73 16.90 2.16
N PRO A 10 0.89 16.44 3.12
CA PRO A 10 0.53 15.03 3.23
C PRO A 10 0.00 14.46 1.92
N TRP A 11 0.37 13.22 1.63
CA TRP A 11 -0.10 12.42 0.48
C TRP A 11 0.30 12.98 -0.89
N GLU A 12 1.29 13.88 -0.95
CA GLU A 12 1.82 14.34 -2.23
C GLU A 12 2.66 13.25 -2.90
N ILE A 13 3.53 12.60 -2.12
CA ILE A 13 4.44 11.54 -2.58
C ILE A 13 4.20 10.32 -1.73
N VAL A 14 3.84 9.20 -2.37
CA VAL A 14 3.61 7.93 -1.68
C VAL A 14 4.62 6.88 -2.11
N HIS A 15 5.12 6.14 -1.13
CA HIS A 15 5.86 4.91 -1.37
C HIS A 15 4.90 3.73 -1.28
N MET A 16 5.07 2.76 -2.18
CA MET A 16 4.14 1.66 -2.35
C MET A 16 4.87 0.33 -2.58
N ASP A 17 4.53 -0.67 -1.78
CA ASP A 17 5.09 -2.02 -1.89
C ASP A 17 4.06 -3.13 -1.56
N TRP A 18 4.40 -4.38 -1.88
CA TRP A 18 3.53 -5.54 -1.66
C TRP A 18 4.18 -6.60 -0.78
N VAL A 19 3.53 -6.85 0.35
CA VAL A 19 3.80 -8.06 1.14
C VAL A 19 3.05 -9.22 0.51
N THR A 20 3.74 -9.99 -0.33
CA THR A 20 3.19 -11.15 -1.03
C THR A 20 3.44 -12.47 -0.29
N TRP A 21 2.76 -13.53 -0.76
CA TRP A 21 2.85 -14.89 -0.22
C TRP A 21 2.37 -14.99 1.22
N LEU A 22 1.37 -14.19 1.56
CA LEU A 22 0.67 -14.31 2.82
C LEU A 22 -0.27 -15.52 2.77
N PRO A 23 -0.54 -16.14 3.93
CA PRO A 23 -1.55 -17.18 4.05
C PRO A 23 -2.91 -16.69 3.54
N PRO A 24 -3.67 -17.49 2.76
CA PRO A 24 -5.00 -17.10 2.29
C PRO A 24 -5.92 -16.75 3.47
N GLY A 25 -6.48 -15.53 3.44
CA GLY A 25 -7.38 -15.04 4.47
C GLY A 25 -8.83 -14.95 4.00
N GLY A 26 -9.72 -15.61 4.75
CA GLY A 26 -11.18 -15.56 4.58
C GLY A 26 -11.70 -16.04 3.23
N ASP A 27 -13.00 -15.87 2.99
CA ASP A 27 -13.68 -16.34 1.77
C ASP A 27 -13.15 -15.67 0.49
N ARG A 28 -12.55 -14.48 0.61
CA ARG A 28 -11.95 -13.74 -0.50
C ARG A 28 -10.53 -14.21 -0.83
N ASN A 29 -9.93 -15.10 -0.04
CA ASN A 29 -8.60 -15.65 -0.23
C ASN A 29 -7.52 -14.57 -0.44
N TYR A 30 -7.58 -13.47 0.33
CA TYR A 30 -6.51 -12.46 0.29
C TYR A 30 -5.19 -13.12 0.63
N ASN A 31 -4.18 -12.92 -0.22
CA ASN A 31 -2.88 -13.59 -0.13
C ASN A 31 -1.69 -12.62 -0.29
N ALA A 32 -1.99 -11.33 -0.33
CA ALA A 32 -1.03 -10.24 -0.30
C ALA A 32 -1.60 -9.03 0.43
N CYS A 33 -0.72 -8.12 0.84
CA CYS A 33 -1.07 -6.84 1.41
C CYS A 33 -0.31 -5.73 0.67
N LEU A 34 -1.03 -4.75 0.16
CA LEU A 34 -0.48 -3.53 -0.40
C LEU A 34 -0.20 -2.55 0.75
N VAL A 35 1.05 -2.11 0.84
CA VAL A 35 1.52 -1.13 1.81
C VAL A 35 1.70 0.19 1.10
N LEU A 36 1.02 1.22 1.58
CA LEU A 36 1.16 2.60 1.12
C LEU A 36 1.67 3.45 2.27
N VAL A 37 2.72 4.24 2.03
CA VAL A 37 3.26 5.13 3.05
C VAL A 37 3.44 6.52 2.50
N ASP A 38 2.87 7.50 3.19
CA ASP A 38 3.08 8.91 2.87
C ASP A 38 4.48 9.35 3.27
N ARG A 39 5.22 9.92 2.32
CA ARG A 39 6.56 10.45 2.53
C ARG A 39 6.57 11.64 3.49
N PHE A 40 5.46 12.37 3.63
CA PHE A 40 5.35 13.53 4.52
C PHE A 40 4.93 13.15 5.95
N SER A 41 3.75 12.54 6.12
CA SER A 41 3.11 12.37 7.43
C SER A 41 3.44 11.05 8.14
N LYS A 42 3.93 10.04 7.40
CA LYS A 42 4.44 8.74 7.87
C LYS A 42 3.47 7.60 8.25
N PRO A 43 2.15 7.74 8.54
CA PRO A 43 1.37 6.56 8.86
C PRO A 43 1.14 5.70 7.62
N PRO A 44 1.31 4.37 7.74
CA PRO A 44 1.03 3.45 6.66
C PRO A 44 -0.48 3.26 6.48
N ILE A 45 -0.86 2.86 5.27
CA ILE A 45 -2.14 2.26 4.94
C ILE A 45 -1.86 0.84 4.47
N PHE A 46 -2.58 -0.13 5.03
CA PHE A 46 -2.49 -1.54 4.67
C PHE A 46 -3.78 -2.00 4.00
N LEU A 47 -3.68 -2.45 2.75
CA LEU A 47 -4.83 -2.90 1.98
C LEU A 47 -4.69 -4.38 1.63
N PRO A 48 -5.63 -5.24 2.05
CA PRO A 48 -5.59 -6.64 1.68
C PRO A 48 -5.91 -6.78 0.18
N CYS A 49 -5.10 -7.59 -0.50
CA CYS A 49 -5.12 -7.72 -1.95
C CYS A 49 -4.67 -9.13 -2.37
N HIS A 50 -4.53 -9.33 -3.68
CA HIS A 50 -4.02 -10.57 -4.24
C HIS A 50 -2.66 -10.33 -4.90
N LYS A 51 -1.75 -11.29 -4.75
CA LYS A 51 -0.40 -11.22 -5.33
C LYS A 51 -0.42 -11.05 -6.85
N ASP A 52 -1.47 -11.58 -7.49
CA ASP A 52 -1.70 -11.61 -8.93
C ASP A 52 -2.60 -10.47 -9.41
N ASP A 53 -2.94 -9.51 -8.52
CA ASP A 53 -3.73 -8.33 -8.88
C ASP A 53 -3.05 -7.57 -10.03
N THR A 54 -3.86 -7.22 -11.02
CA THR A 54 -3.38 -6.41 -12.14
C THR A 54 -3.17 -4.97 -11.69
N ALA A 55 -2.50 -4.21 -12.55
CA ALA A 55 -2.38 -2.76 -12.37
C ALA A 55 -3.75 -2.05 -12.32
N MET A 56 -4.80 -2.61 -12.95
CA MET A 56 -6.15 -2.06 -12.89
C MET A 56 -6.84 -2.39 -11.56
N ASP A 57 -6.70 -3.63 -11.08
CA ASP A 57 -7.26 -4.05 -9.79
C ASP A 57 -6.66 -3.21 -8.65
N THR A 58 -5.33 -3.01 -8.69
CA THR A 58 -4.63 -2.13 -7.75
C THR A 58 -5.09 -0.68 -7.88
N ALA A 59 -5.29 -0.16 -9.10
CA ALA A 59 -5.79 1.21 -9.29
C ALA A 59 -7.18 1.41 -8.68
N LEU A 60 -8.09 0.45 -8.91
CA LEU A 60 -9.43 0.47 -8.33
C LEU A 60 -9.40 0.37 -6.81
N LEU A 61 -8.52 -0.46 -6.25
CA LEU A 61 -8.32 -0.59 -4.81
C LEU A 61 -7.91 0.75 -4.19
N ILE A 62 -6.88 1.39 -4.75
CA ILE A 62 -6.39 2.70 -4.31
C ILE A 62 -7.47 3.78 -4.49
N TRP A 63 -8.14 3.79 -5.64
CA TRP A 63 -9.17 4.77 -5.97
C TRP A 63 -10.35 4.73 -4.98
N ASN A 64 -10.86 3.53 -4.71
CA ASN A 64 -12.04 3.37 -3.87
C ASN A 64 -11.72 3.58 -2.38
N ILE A 65 -10.55 3.13 -1.91
CA ILE A 65 -10.25 3.12 -0.48
C ILE A 65 -9.41 4.32 -0.06
N VAL A 66 -8.44 4.75 -0.85
CA VAL A 66 -7.41 5.70 -0.37
C VAL A 66 -7.71 7.12 -0.82
N VAL A 67 -7.99 7.30 -2.11
CA VAL A 67 -8.20 8.62 -2.72
C VAL A 67 -9.33 9.40 -2.06
N SER A 68 -10.34 8.71 -1.52
CA SER A 68 -11.47 9.33 -0.79
C SER A 68 -11.05 10.06 0.50
N TRP A 69 -9.94 9.66 1.14
CA TRP A 69 -9.44 10.26 2.38
C TRP A 69 -8.23 11.16 2.14
N THR A 70 -7.37 10.78 1.19
CA THR A 70 -6.07 11.44 0.97
C THR A 70 -6.10 12.47 -0.15
N GLY A 71 -7.07 12.36 -1.06
CA GLY A 71 -6.99 12.96 -2.38
C GLY A 71 -6.02 12.20 -3.30
N ILE A 72 -5.80 12.76 -4.50
CA ILE A 72 -4.93 12.14 -5.52
C ILE A 72 -3.47 12.50 -5.26
N PHE A 73 -2.60 11.49 -5.23
CA PHE A 73 -1.15 11.65 -5.12
C PHE A 73 -0.55 12.29 -6.36
N THR A 74 0.54 13.05 -6.22
CA THR A 74 1.26 13.59 -7.39
C THR A 74 2.37 12.68 -7.88
N ASN A 75 2.90 11.83 -7.00
CA ASN A 75 3.97 10.89 -7.28
C ASN A 75 3.76 9.55 -6.54
N ILE A 76 4.02 8.46 -7.25
CA ILE A 76 4.13 7.12 -6.68
C ILE A 76 5.57 6.62 -6.87
N ILE A 77 6.15 6.12 -5.79
CA ILE A 77 7.44 5.44 -5.76
C ILE A 77 7.15 3.97 -5.47
N SER A 78 7.63 3.08 -6.34
CA SER A 78 7.39 1.64 -6.20
C SER A 78 8.55 0.84 -6.75
N ASP A 79 8.86 -0.28 -6.09
CA ASP A 79 9.94 -1.18 -6.43
C ASP A 79 9.50 -2.31 -7.40
N ARG A 80 8.23 -2.32 -7.83
CA ARG A 80 7.75 -3.24 -8.88
C ARG A 80 8.30 -2.89 -10.27
N ASP A 81 8.15 -3.85 -11.19
CA ASP A 81 8.57 -3.66 -12.58
C ASP A 81 7.97 -2.36 -13.19
N PRO A 82 8.77 -1.54 -13.89
CA PRO A 82 8.32 -0.26 -14.44
C PRO A 82 7.07 -0.34 -15.31
N LYS A 83 6.79 -1.47 -15.98
CA LYS A 83 5.57 -1.63 -16.78
C LYS A 83 4.32 -1.66 -15.91
N PHE A 84 4.39 -2.36 -14.77
CA PHE A 84 3.28 -2.41 -13.83
C PHE A 84 3.00 -1.01 -13.26
N ALA A 85 4.04 -0.31 -12.79
CA ALA A 85 3.91 1.04 -12.24
C ALA A 85 3.32 2.01 -13.28
N SER A 86 3.79 1.95 -14.53
CA SER A 86 3.26 2.76 -15.64
C SER A 86 1.79 2.47 -15.93
N ALA A 87 1.40 1.20 -15.96
CA ALA A 87 0.00 0.81 -16.17
C ALA A 87 -0.89 1.24 -15.00
N LEU A 88 -0.44 1.06 -13.76
CA LEU A 88 -1.17 1.46 -12.55
C LEU A 88 -1.47 2.96 -12.60
N TRP A 89 -0.45 3.74 -12.96
CA TRP A 89 -0.55 5.18 -13.06
C TRP A 89 -1.54 5.64 -14.14
N THR A 90 -1.46 4.99 -15.30
CA THR A 90 -2.39 5.26 -16.41
C THR A 90 -3.84 4.97 -15.99
N ASN A 91 -4.07 3.89 -15.25
CA ASN A 91 -5.40 3.52 -14.77
C ASN A 91 -5.92 4.51 -13.71
N LEU A 92 -5.10 4.90 -12.72
CA LEU A 92 -5.47 5.91 -11.73
C LEU A 92 -5.82 7.25 -12.38
N HIS A 93 -5.08 7.64 -13.42
CA HIS A 93 -5.34 8.84 -14.20
C HIS A 93 -6.69 8.79 -14.92
N GLN A 94 -6.98 7.68 -15.59
CA GLN A 94 -8.28 7.46 -16.24
C GLN A 94 -9.44 7.52 -15.25
N LEU A 95 -9.28 6.89 -14.08
CA LEU A 95 -10.29 6.92 -13.01
C LEU A 95 -10.53 8.34 -12.48
N SER A 96 -9.49 9.17 -12.44
CA SER A 96 -9.60 10.57 -12.02
C SER A 96 -10.31 11.50 -13.01
N GLY A 97 -10.43 11.10 -14.28
CA GLY A 97 -10.93 11.95 -15.35
C GLY A 97 -10.07 13.19 -15.65
N THR A 98 -8.89 13.32 -15.02
CA THR A 98 -8.01 14.48 -15.20
C THR A 98 -6.87 14.18 -16.17
N LYS A 99 -6.38 15.20 -16.90
CA LYS A 99 -5.10 15.15 -17.64
C LYS A 99 -3.95 15.74 -16.82
N LEU A 100 -3.82 15.35 -15.55
CA LEU A 100 -2.76 15.91 -14.69
C LEU A 100 -1.38 15.33 -15.04
N SER A 101 -0.37 16.20 -15.02
CA SER A 101 1.04 15.87 -15.23
C SER A 101 1.61 15.25 -13.96
N PHE A 102 1.37 13.97 -13.76
CA PHE A 102 1.90 13.25 -12.61
C PHE A 102 3.15 12.44 -13.00
N SER A 103 4.15 12.39 -12.12
CA SER A 103 5.43 11.71 -12.42
C SER A 103 5.62 10.44 -11.60
N ILE A 104 6.02 9.35 -12.29
CA ILE A 104 6.47 8.12 -11.65
C ILE A 104 7.98 8.24 -11.49
N ALA A 105 8.46 8.13 -10.26
CA ALA A 105 9.87 8.01 -9.98
C ALA A 105 10.19 6.53 -9.74
N TYR A 106 10.76 5.85 -10.73
CA TYR A 106 11.45 4.59 -10.49
C TYR A 106 12.78 4.90 -9.83
N HIS A 107 12.97 4.42 -8.61
CA HIS A 107 14.14 4.72 -7.80
C HIS A 107 14.73 3.42 -7.24
N PRO A 108 15.76 2.86 -7.89
CA PRO A 108 16.38 1.63 -7.41
C PRO A 108 17.10 1.75 -6.07
N GLN A 109 17.34 2.95 -5.52
CA GLN A 109 18.11 3.19 -4.27
C GLN A 109 18.33 4.69 -4.02
N THR A 110 17.35 5.42 -3.49
CA THR A 110 17.65 6.83 -3.12
C THR A 110 16.86 7.39 -1.94
N ASP A 111 16.05 6.59 -1.24
CA ASP A 111 15.38 7.07 -0.03
C ASP A 111 15.46 6.05 1.11
N GLY A 112 16.68 5.87 1.63
CA GLY A 112 16.99 4.86 2.65
C GLY A 112 16.19 4.97 3.96
N LEU A 113 15.50 6.09 4.22
CA LEU A 113 14.56 6.19 5.35
C LEU A 113 13.21 5.57 5.01
N ALA A 114 12.64 5.91 3.86
CA ALA A 114 11.38 5.32 3.41
C ALA A 114 11.54 3.82 3.12
N GLU A 115 12.66 3.40 2.53
CA GLU A 115 12.99 1.98 2.27
C GLU A 115 13.04 1.18 3.58
N LYS A 116 13.76 1.68 4.61
CA LYS A 116 13.82 1.02 5.93
C LYS A 116 12.46 0.97 6.62
N MET A 117 11.66 2.02 6.46
CA MET A 117 10.32 2.07 7.01
C MET A 117 9.42 1.03 6.34
N ILE A 118 9.40 0.96 5.01
CA ILE A 118 8.64 -0.06 4.28
C ILE A 118 9.10 -1.46 4.70
N GLN A 119 10.40 -1.75 4.73
CA GLN A 119 10.91 -3.05 5.17
C GLN A 119 10.44 -3.43 6.58
N THR A 120 10.44 -2.46 7.51
CA THR A 120 9.94 -2.68 8.88
C THR A 120 8.44 -3.00 8.88
N LEU A 121 7.65 -2.27 8.07
CA LEU A 121 6.22 -2.50 7.93
C LEU A 121 5.91 -3.84 7.28
N GLU A 122 6.69 -4.25 6.26
CA GLU A 122 6.56 -5.55 5.63
C GLU A 122 6.80 -6.68 6.63
N GLU A 123 7.90 -6.59 7.38
CA GLU A 123 8.24 -7.59 8.39
C GLU A 123 7.16 -7.65 9.48
N MET A 124 6.63 -6.49 9.88
CA MET A 124 5.52 -6.40 10.82
C MET A 124 4.28 -7.10 10.28
N VAL A 125 3.87 -6.84 9.04
CA VAL A 125 2.72 -7.52 8.40
C VAL A 125 2.98 -9.03 8.31
N ARG A 126 4.18 -9.48 7.89
CA ARG A 126 4.50 -10.91 7.81
C ARG A 126 4.40 -11.61 9.16
N ARG A 127 5.00 -11.02 10.21
CA ARG A 127 4.95 -11.57 11.57
C ARG A 127 3.52 -11.58 12.10
N PHE A 128 2.78 -10.51 11.86
CA PHE A 128 1.39 -10.38 12.27
C PHE A 128 0.51 -11.44 11.59
N CYS A 129 0.62 -11.62 10.28
CA CYS A 129 -0.14 -12.62 9.53
C CYS A 129 0.25 -14.06 9.89
N ALA A 130 1.52 -14.31 10.22
CA ALA A 130 1.97 -15.62 10.69
C ALA A 130 1.39 -15.99 12.06
N TYR A 131 1.19 -15.01 12.94
CA TYR A 131 0.64 -15.21 14.28
C TYR A 131 -0.91 -15.23 14.29
N ALA A 132 -1.54 -14.42 13.44
CA ALA A 132 -2.98 -14.21 13.38
C ALA A 132 -3.60 -14.81 12.10
N LEU A 133 -3.29 -16.07 11.80
CA LEU A 133 -3.89 -16.80 10.67
C LEU A 133 -5.41 -16.79 10.77
N GLU A 134 -5.89 -17.27 11.91
CA GLU A 134 -7.29 -17.23 12.34
C GLU A 134 -7.30 -17.19 13.87
N PHE A 135 -8.04 -16.26 14.47
CA PHE A 135 -8.36 -16.33 15.90
C PHE A 135 -9.86 -16.12 16.11
N LYS A 136 -10.43 -16.82 17.10
CA LYS A 136 -11.81 -16.58 17.51
C LYS A 136 -11.85 -15.67 18.72
N ASP A 137 -12.62 -14.60 18.65
CA ASP A 137 -12.85 -13.75 19.81
C ASP A 137 -13.81 -14.42 20.82
N CYS A 138 -14.09 -13.73 21.93
CA CYS A 138 -14.99 -14.21 22.96
C CYS A 138 -16.44 -14.42 22.48
N ASP A 139 -16.82 -13.79 21.37
CA ASP A 139 -18.14 -13.89 20.76
C ASP A 139 -18.20 -14.99 19.67
N GLY A 140 -17.07 -15.67 19.43
CA GLY A 140 -16.96 -16.76 18.46
C GLY A 140 -16.75 -16.31 17.02
N PHE A 141 -16.51 -15.01 16.78
CA PHE A 141 -16.21 -14.49 15.45
C PHE A 141 -14.76 -14.84 15.07
N THR A 142 -14.58 -15.44 13.90
CA THR A 142 -13.25 -15.73 13.35
C THR A 142 -12.68 -14.48 12.70
N HIS A 143 -11.65 -13.93 13.31
CA HIS A 143 -10.81 -12.89 12.75
C HIS A 143 -9.74 -13.52 11.87
N TYR A 144 -9.58 -12.98 10.66
CA TYR A 144 -8.48 -13.28 9.76
C TYR A 144 -7.43 -12.19 9.85
N TRP A 145 -6.20 -12.44 9.44
CA TRP A 145 -5.14 -11.43 9.47
C TRP A 145 -5.56 -10.10 8.81
N PHE A 146 -6.36 -10.14 7.73
CA PHE A 146 -6.78 -8.94 7.01
C PHE A 146 -7.82 -8.10 7.77
N THR A 147 -8.63 -8.70 8.65
CA THR A 147 -9.63 -7.96 9.44
C THR A 147 -8.98 -7.12 10.54
N LEU A 148 -7.72 -7.40 10.84
CA LEU A 148 -6.97 -6.76 11.91
C LEU A 148 -5.96 -5.72 11.41
N LEU A 149 -5.83 -5.53 10.09
CA LEU A 149 -4.99 -4.49 9.51
C LEU A 149 -5.28 -3.09 10.09
N PRO A 150 -6.55 -2.67 10.33
CA PRO A 150 -6.81 -1.40 10.99
C PRO A 150 -6.24 -1.30 12.41
N ALA A 151 -6.20 -2.40 13.16
CA ALA A 151 -5.56 -2.44 14.48
C ALA A 151 -4.04 -2.28 14.36
N LEU A 152 -3.45 -2.86 13.31
CA LEU A 152 -2.02 -2.70 13.02
C LEU A 152 -1.66 -1.26 12.61
N GLU A 153 -2.50 -0.62 11.77
CA GLU A 153 -2.35 0.80 11.43
C GLU A 153 -2.48 1.68 12.68
N LEU A 154 -3.43 1.39 13.56
CA LEU A 154 -3.62 2.14 14.81
C LEU A 154 -2.40 2.00 15.72
N ALA A 155 -1.87 0.79 15.90
CA ALA A 155 -0.69 0.54 16.73
C ALA A 155 0.56 1.28 16.23
N TYR A 156 0.68 1.52 14.93
CA TYR A 156 1.76 2.33 14.37
C TYR A 156 1.57 3.84 14.59
N LYS A 157 0.31 4.30 14.68
CA LYS A 157 -0.05 5.71 14.85
C LYS A 157 0.04 6.20 16.30
N THR A 158 0.06 5.29 17.28
CA THR A 158 0.11 5.57 18.73
C THR A 158 1.52 5.51 19.29
#